data_AF-A0A1H3Z2B6-F1
#
_entry.id   AF-A0A1H3Z2B6-F1
#
_cell.length_a   1.000
_cell.length_b   1.000
_cell.length_c   1.000
_cell.angle_alpha   90.00
_cell.angle_beta   90.00
_cell.angle_gamma   90.00
#
_symmetry.space_group_name_H-M   'P 1'
#
loop_
_entity.id
_entity.type
_entity.pdbx_description
1 polymer ?
#
loop_
_entity_poly.entity_id
_entity_poly.type
_entity_poly.pdbx_seq_one_letter_code
_entity_poly.pdbx_strand_id
1 'polypeptide(L)'
;MFSSCSKVNSVEDPHFTEDGFYLPDSDSKHAFELVHPNKIKYYVEVSGSMNGFFRANQPTQFKTDVWEIMSYFSALPSEVIILTNNGSTGVRMSIDNFRQQMNTGSFISSASTQVPIMLASIINDIKPRQGEVAVLISDMKYSPVGANAPKVLMEQYSPDVSRILGTFHKPVCLISAVSNYLDKKTVVNESPYYFFLIGNEGEVAYLRNAISTLLDNNHRFIDNIESGFDYGAPTYSFGIPEYCYQLDEEPAFVDFDESASDTCIINLKVDLARYRWLISDSACFKNAFKCKALYGSNVSVGNVKIEVQNITGKKLNRTATAIVQLKLFNLTMDSEVIEWSLELPDLNVEKFTRFFGALGENDYTKSYSIENFIQGIFYGGVINKTLKPNYILISKNS
;
A
#
# COMPACT_ATOMS: atom_id res chain seq x y z
N MET A 1 -17.73 37.05 -42.91
CA MET A 1 -16.49 36.54 -42.32
C MET A 1 -16.87 35.43 -41.38
N PHE A 2 -16.62 34.18 -41.76
CA PHE A 2 -16.67 33.07 -40.81
C PHE A 2 -15.40 33.19 -39.96
N SER A 3 -15.54 33.50 -38.68
CA SER A 3 -14.45 33.35 -37.73
C SER A 3 -14.12 31.86 -37.71
N SER A 4 -12.97 31.51 -38.26
CA SER A 4 -12.38 30.19 -38.10
C SER A 4 -12.09 30.05 -36.62
N CYS A 5 -12.86 29.27 -35.88
CA CYS A 5 -12.45 28.85 -34.53
C CYS A 5 -11.09 28.16 -34.68
N SER A 6 -10.08 28.70 -34.01
CA SER A 6 -8.75 28.09 -33.94
C SER A 6 -8.88 26.76 -33.19
N LYS A 7 -8.26 25.68 -33.65
CA LYS A 7 -8.31 24.39 -32.93
C LYS A 7 -7.65 24.55 -31.56
N VAL A 8 -8.30 24.05 -30.50
CA VAL A 8 -7.71 23.97 -29.15
C VAL A 8 -6.58 22.94 -29.13
N ASN A 9 -6.76 21.78 -29.76
CA ASN A 9 -5.69 20.81 -29.99
C ASN A 9 -5.03 21.06 -31.35
N SER A 10 -4.20 22.11 -31.46
CA SER A 10 -3.53 22.47 -32.72
C SER A 10 -2.40 21.50 -33.11
N VAL A 11 -1.93 20.67 -32.18
CA VAL A 11 -0.86 19.67 -32.39
C VAL A 11 -1.41 18.31 -32.82
N GLU A 12 -2.73 18.17 -32.89
CA GLU A 12 -3.45 16.96 -33.28
C GLU A 12 -3.04 15.74 -32.43
N ASP A 13 -2.80 15.94 -31.13
CA ASP A 13 -2.48 14.85 -30.21
C ASP A 13 -3.68 13.89 -30.12
N PRO A 14 -3.47 12.57 -30.29
CA PRO A 14 -4.56 11.60 -30.38
C PRO A 14 -5.35 11.42 -29.08
N HIS A 15 -4.86 11.91 -27.94
CA HIS A 15 -5.56 11.84 -26.66
C HIS A 15 -6.59 12.97 -26.48
N PHE A 16 -6.72 13.88 -27.44
CA PHE A 16 -7.67 14.99 -27.37
C PHE A 16 -8.42 15.19 -28.69
N THR A 17 -9.68 15.60 -28.60
CA THR A 17 -10.44 16.11 -29.75
C THR A 17 -9.86 17.44 -30.25
N GLU A 18 -10.28 17.90 -31.44
CA GLU A 18 -9.87 19.22 -31.96
C GLU A 18 -10.27 20.37 -31.02
N ASP A 19 -11.39 20.22 -30.30
CA ASP A 19 -11.94 21.18 -29.34
C ASP A 19 -11.35 21.01 -27.92
N GLY A 20 -10.38 20.11 -27.73
CA GLY A 20 -9.64 19.96 -26.48
C GLY A 20 -10.24 19.00 -25.44
N PHE A 21 -11.37 18.33 -25.73
CA PHE A 21 -11.91 17.28 -24.85
C PHE A 21 -11.02 16.05 -24.82
N TYR A 22 -10.80 15.47 -23.63
CA TYR A 22 -9.96 14.29 -23.47
C TYR A 22 -10.63 13.04 -24.06
N LEU A 23 -9.85 12.25 -24.80
CA LEU A 23 -10.23 10.97 -25.36
C LEU A 23 -9.61 9.86 -24.49
N PRO A 24 -10.32 9.35 -23.48
CA PRO A 24 -9.79 8.33 -22.61
C PRO A 24 -9.55 7.05 -23.42
N ASP A 25 -8.33 6.55 -23.40
CA ASP A 25 -8.06 5.20 -23.87
C ASP A 25 -8.93 4.20 -23.07
N SER A 26 -9.41 3.14 -23.71
CA SER A 26 -10.14 2.03 -23.09
C SER A 26 -9.50 1.54 -21.78
N ASP A 27 -8.17 1.66 -21.74
CA ASP A 27 -7.26 1.25 -20.69
C ASP A 27 -6.97 2.32 -19.61
N SER A 28 -7.29 3.60 -19.87
CA SER A 28 -7.18 4.73 -18.94
C SER A 28 -8.34 4.81 -17.93
N LYS A 29 -9.40 4.02 -18.15
CA LYS A 29 -10.61 3.96 -17.30
C LYS A 29 -10.44 3.15 -16.02
N HIS A 30 -9.35 2.41 -15.85
CA HIS A 30 -9.05 1.73 -14.59
C HIS A 30 -8.32 2.68 -13.64
N ALA A 31 -9.09 3.53 -12.96
CA ALA A 31 -8.63 4.16 -11.73
C ALA A 31 -8.73 3.15 -10.59
N PHE A 32 -7.63 2.95 -9.86
CA PHE A 32 -7.63 2.13 -8.66
C PHE A 32 -8.51 2.77 -7.58
N GLU A 33 -9.40 1.98 -6.96
CA GLU A 33 -10.31 2.45 -5.92
C GLU A 33 -10.10 1.69 -4.61
N LEU A 34 -10.24 2.41 -3.50
CA LEU A 34 -10.30 1.80 -2.17
C LEU A 34 -11.68 1.16 -1.99
N VAL A 35 -11.72 -0.11 -1.56
CA VAL A 35 -12.96 -0.86 -1.40
C VAL A 35 -13.07 -1.32 0.06
N HIS A 36 -14.22 -1.14 0.67
CA HIS A 36 -14.46 -1.69 2.00
C HIS A 36 -14.60 -3.23 1.92
N PRO A 37 -13.89 -4.02 2.75
CA PRO A 37 -14.08 -5.46 2.78
C PRO A 37 -15.45 -5.83 3.33
N ASN A 38 -16.03 -6.90 2.79
CA ASN A 38 -17.30 -7.45 3.28
C ASN A 38 -17.11 -8.31 4.54
N LYS A 39 -15.93 -8.92 4.70
CA LYS A 39 -15.60 -9.79 5.83
C LYS A 39 -14.09 -9.84 6.04
N ILE A 40 -13.67 -9.88 7.30
CA ILE A 40 -12.26 -10.03 7.69
C ILE A 40 -12.06 -11.36 8.41
N LYS A 41 -11.09 -12.16 7.96
CA LYS A 41 -10.66 -13.37 8.65
C LYS A 41 -9.30 -13.14 9.29
N TYR A 42 -9.27 -13.14 10.62
CA TYR A 42 -8.02 -12.98 11.37
C TYR A 42 -7.40 -14.34 11.61
N TYR A 43 -6.21 -14.57 11.07
CA TYR A 43 -5.41 -15.75 11.32
C TYR A 43 -4.33 -15.39 12.32
N VAL A 44 -4.26 -16.11 13.43
CA VAL A 44 -3.31 -15.79 14.49
C VAL A 44 -2.41 -16.99 14.71
N GLU A 45 -1.11 -16.77 14.55
CA GLU A 45 -0.10 -17.73 14.95
C GLU A 45 0.14 -17.63 16.47
N VAL A 46 0.20 -18.78 17.14
CA VAL A 46 0.40 -18.87 18.59
C VAL A 46 1.63 -19.70 18.96
N SER A 47 2.69 -19.64 18.16
CA SER A 47 3.93 -20.40 18.37
C SER A 47 4.67 -20.01 19.65
N GLY A 48 5.70 -20.79 19.99
CA GLY A 48 6.54 -20.53 21.17
C GLY A 48 7.14 -19.12 21.21
N SER A 49 7.50 -18.56 20.04
CA SER A 49 8.07 -17.22 19.92
C SER A 49 7.05 -16.11 20.08
N MET A 50 5.74 -16.39 19.97
CA MET A 50 4.68 -15.43 20.22
C MET A 50 4.34 -15.27 21.71
N ASN A 51 4.85 -16.15 22.58
CA ASN A 51 4.46 -16.20 23.99
C ASN A 51 4.75 -14.93 24.79
N GLY A 52 5.83 -14.21 24.49
CA GLY A 52 6.13 -12.95 25.17
C GLY A 52 5.18 -11.82 24.78
N PHE A 53 4.55 -11.89 23.61
CA PHE A 53 3.47 -10.97 23.22
C PHE A 53 2.14 -11.35 23.90
N PHE A 54 1.85 -12.66 24.01
CA PHE A 54 0.64 -13.21 24.64
C PHE A 54 0.72 -13.37 26.17
N ARG A 55 1.78 -12.88 26.81
CA ARG A 55 2.09 -13.15 28.22
C ARG A 55 0.88 -13.01 29.14
N ALA A 56 0.52 -14.08 29.83
CA ALA A 56 -0.69 -14.14 30.67
C ALA A 56 -0.76 -12.98 31.68
N ASN A 57 -1.90 -12.30 31.73
CA ASN A 57 -2.23 -11.22 32.67
C ASN A 57 -1.23 -10.06 32.67
N GLN A 58 -0.48 -9.89 31.58
CA GLN A 58 0.41 -8.75 31.37
C GLN A 58 -0.04 -7.98 30.12
N PRO A 59 -0.10 -6.64 30.20
CA PRO A 59 -0.35 -5.82 29.04
C PRO A 59 0.90 -5.79 28.14
N THR A 60 0.68 -5.93 26.84
CA THR A 60 1.68 -5.67 25.81
C THR A 60 1.07 -4.75 24.77
N GLN A 61 1.89 -3.95 24.10
CA GLN A 61 1.43 -3.08 23.02
C GLN A 61 0.76 -3.89 21.91
N PHE A 62 1.33 -5.06 21.59
CA PHE A 62 0.73 -6.05 20.69
C PHE A 62 -0.73 -6.37 21.03
N LYS A 63 -1.05 -6.69 22.29
CA LYS A 63 -2.44 -7.00 22.69
C LYS A 63 -3.37 -5.81 22.50
N THR A 64 -2.89 -4.62 22.82
CA THR A 64 -3.63 -3.37 22.63
C THR A 64 -3.92 -3.15 21.15
N ASP A 65 -2.90 -3.23 20.30
CA ASP A 65 -3.00 -2.98 18.86
C ASP A 65 -3.92 -4.02 18.18
N VAL A 66 -3.75 -5.31 18.49
CA VAL A 66 -4.61 -6.38 17.96
C VAL A 66 -6.07 -6.17 18.38
N TRP A 67 -6.31 -5.84 19.65
CA TRP A 67 -7.66 -5.58 20.14
C TRP A 67 -8.28 -4.34 19.49
N GLU A 68 -7.53 -3.26 19.35
CA GLU A 68 -7.99 -2.01 18.74
C GLU A 68 -8.38 -2.21 17.28
N ILE A 69 -7.53 -2.91 16.50
CA ILE A 69 -7.82 -3.25 15.10
C ILE A 69 -9.08 -4.11 14.99
N MET A 70 -9.19 -5.20 15.75
CA MET A 70 -10.37 -6.07 15.72
C MET A 70 -11.64 -5.34 16.17
N SER A 71 -11.53 -4.46 17.17
CA SER A 71 -12.67 -3.68 17.68
C SER A 71 -13.16 -2.65 16.65
N TYR A 72 -12.23 -1.98 15.97
CA TYR A 72 -12.57 -0.99 14.93
C TYR A 72 -13.41 -1.62 13.81
N PHE A 73 -13.10 -2.86 13.42
CA PHE A 73 -13.82 -3.59 12.39
C PHE A 73 -14.94 -4.50 12.90
N SER A 74 -15.35 -4.38 14.17
CA SER A 74 -16.35 -5.26 14.79
C SER A 74 -17.74 -5.24 14.11
N ALA A 75 -18.06 -4.17 13.37
CA ALA A 75 -19.30 -4.08 12.58
C ALA A 75 -19.28 -4.98 11.34
N LEU A 76 -18.10 -5.41 10.87
CA LEU A 76 -17.98 -6.37 9.79
C LEU A 76 -18.08 -7.79 10.34
N PRO A 77 -18.70 -8.72 9.59
CA PRO A 77 -18.52 -10.15 9.84
C PRO A 77 -17.04 -10.46 10.00
N SER A 78 -16.69 -11.12 11.09
CA SER A 78 -15.32 -11.45 11.41
C SER A 78 -15.22 -12.79 12.13
N GLU A 79 -14.09 -13.45 11.94
CA GLU A 79 -13.75 -14.67 12.67
C GLU A 79 -12.27 -14.69 12.97
N VAL A 80 -11.92 -15.26 14.12
CA VAL A 80 -10.54 -15.49 14.51
C VAL A 80 -10.22 -16.97 14.37
N ILE A 81 -9.14 -17.26 13.66
CA ILE A 81 -8.69 -18.61 13.31
C ILE A 81 -7.30 -18.76 13.92
N ILE A 82 -7.21 -19.55 14.99
CA ILE A 82 -5.94 -19.87 15.61
C ILE A 82 -5.27 -20.97 14.80
N LEU A 83 -4.12 -20.64 14.21
CA LEU A 83 -3.34 -21.59 13.44
C LEU A 83 -2.59 -22.54 14.39
N THR A 84 -2.97 -23.81 14.34
CA THR A 84 -2.44 -24.92 15.14
C THR A 84 -1.76 -25.96 14.23
N ASN A 85 -1.05 -26.94 14.80
CA ASN A 85 -0.40 -28.02 14.05
C ASN A 85 0.48 -27.52 12.89
N ASN A 86 1.51 -26.74 13.22
CA ASN A 86 2.45 -26.12 12.28
C ASN A 86 1.80 -25.15 11.27
N GLY A 87 0.52 -24.81 11.45
CA GLY A 87 -0.22 -23.91 10.57
C GLY A 87 -1.22 -24.60 9.64
N SER A 88 -1.34 -25.93 9.69
CA SER A 88 -2.20 -26.71 8.78
C SER A 88 -3.67 -26.79 9.21
N THR A 89 -3.97 -26.52 10.49
CA THR A 89 -5.32 -26.63 11.05
C THR A 89 -5.69 -25.35 11.79
N GLY A 90 -6.88 -24.81 11.54
CA GLY A 90 -7.39 -23.61 12.21
C GLY A 90 -8.49 -23.92 13.22
N VAL A 91 -8.35 -23.47 14.46
CA VAL A 91 -9.46 -23.45 15.45
C VAL A 91 -10.18 -22.11 15.35
N ARG A 92 -11.46 -22.14 14.97
CA ARG A 92 -12.30 -20.93 14.84
C ARG A 92 -12.86 -20.50 16.19
N MET A 93 -12.83 -19.21 16.47
CA MET A 93 -13.43 -18.61 17.67
C MET A 93 -13.94 -17.19 17.41
N SER A 94 -14.81 -16.72 18.31
CA SER A 94 -15.26 -15.31 18.32
C SER A 94 -14.14 -14.38 18.75
N ILE A 95 -14.26 -13.10 18.39
CA ILE A 95 -13.36 -12.02 18.84
C ILE A 95 -13.31 -11.94 20.37
N ASP A 96 -14.45 -12.07 21.07
CA ASP A 96 -14.49 -12.00 22.53
C ASP A 96 -13.74 -13.17 23.19
N ASN A 97 -13.95 -14.39 22.69
CA ASN A 97 -13.22 -15.57 23.18
C ASN A 97 -11.71 -15.44 22.90
N PHE A 98 -11.35 -14.94 21.72
CA PHE A 98 -9.96 -14.65 21.38
C PHE A 98 -9.36 -13.64 22.34
N ARG A 99 -10.03 -12.51 22.59
CA ARG A 99 -9.59 -11.48 23.53
C ARG A 99 -9.38 -12.06 24.93
N GLN A 100 -10.32 -12.87 25.42
CA GLN A 100 -10.19 -13.52 26.72
C GLN A 100 -8.92 -14.39 26.77
N GLN A 101 -8.74 -15.28 25.79
CA GLN A 101 -7.59 -16.18 25.74
C GLN A 101 -6.25 -15.46 25.56
N MET A 102 -6.23 -14.39 24.76
CA MET A 102 -5.08 -13.49 24.59
C MET A 102 -4.67 -12.83 25.91
N ASN A 103 -5.65 -12.42 26.73
CA ASN A 103 -5.38 -11.79 28.02
C ASN A 103 -4.95 -12.79 29.09
N THR A 104 -5.58 -13.97 29.14
CA THR A 104 -5.25 -15.03 30.10
C THR A 104 -4.03 -15.86 29.70
N GLY A 105 -3.50 -15.68 28.48
CA GLY A 105 -2.37 -16.45 27.95
C GLY A 105 -2.69 -17.94 27.79
N SER A 106 -3.91 -18.25 27.35
CA SER A 106 -4.45 -19.61 27.30
C SER A 106 -4.16 -20.37 26.00
N PHE A 107 -3.49 -19.75 25.03
CA PHE A 107 -3.11 -20.43 23.80
C PHE A 107 -2.01 -21.45 24.07
N ILE A 108 -2.22 -22.69 23.60
CA ILE A 108 -1.21 -23.75 23.67
C ILE A 108 -0.23 -23.54 22.51
N SER A 109 1.03 -23.32 22.83
CA SER A 109 2.04 -23.07 21.80
C SER A 109 2.21 -24.24 20.86
N SER A 110 2.15 -24.00 19.55
CA SER A 110 2.62 -24.97 18.57
C SER A 110 4.13 -25.11 18.67
N ALA A 111 4.62 -26.35 18.51
CA ALA A 111 6.05 -26.64 18.57
C ALA A 111 6.82 -26.14 17.33
N SER A 112 6.15 -25.92 16.19
CA SER A 112 6.77 -25.44 14.96
C SER A 112 5.91 -24.37 14.28
N THR A 113 6.59 -23.44 13.59
CA THR A 113 6.02 -22.40 12.75
C THR A 113 6.40 -22.64 11.30
N GLN A 114 5.43 -23.00 10.46
CA GLN A 114 5.65 -23.18 9.02
C GLN A 114 4.82 -22.18 8.23
N VAL A 115 5.35 -20.96 8.10
CA VAL A 115 4.71 -19.85 7.38
C VAL A 115 4.21 -20.25 5.98
N PRO A 116 4.93 -21.03 5.15
CA PRO A 116 4.39 -21.47 3.86
C PRO A 116 3.10 -22.29 3.99
N ILE A 117 3.03 -23.20 4.97
CA ILE A 117 1.81 -23.99 5.23
C ILE A 117 0.67 -23.09 5.70
N MET A 118 0.96 -22.13 6.57
CA MET A 118 -0.02 -21.13 7.03
C MET A 118 -0.59 -20.35 5.84
N LEU A 119 0.27 -19.84 4.95
CA LEU A 119 -0.16 -19.13 3.75
C LEU A 119 -1.03 -20.00 2.84
N ALA A 120 -0.63 -21.24 2.59
CA ALA A 120 -1.42 -22.16 1.77
C ALA A 120 -2.80 -22.43 2.40
N SER A 121 -2.87 -22.63 3.72
CA SER A 121 -4.14 -22.80 4.44
C SER A 121 -5.03 -21.56 4.34
N ILE A 122 -4.45 -20.36 4.46
CA ILE A 122 -5.18 -19.10 4.35
C ILE A 122 -5.75 -18.94 2.94
N ILE A 123 -4.92 -19.11 1.92
CA ILE A 123 -5.31 -18.98 0.51
C ILE A 123 -6.43 -19.96 0.14
N ASN A 124 -6.38 -21.18 0.67
CA ASN A 124 -7.41 -22.19 0.43
C ASN A 124 -8.74 -21.89 1.15
N ASP A 125 -8.74 -21.13 2.24
CA ASP A 125 -9.94 -20.80 3.01
C ASP A 125 -10.61 -19.49 2.59
N ILE A 126 -9.84 -18.49 2.15
CA ILE A 126 -10.39 -17.17 1.79
C ILE A 126 -11.20 -17.19 0.49
N LYS A 127 -12.21 -16.32 0.42
CA LYS A 127 -13.07 -16.11 -0.75
C LYS A 127 -12.98 -14.66 -1.25
N PRO A 128 -11.91 -14.28 -1.98
CA PRO A 128 -11.72 -12.89 -2.44
C PRO A 128 -12.86 -12.38 -3.32
N ARG A 129 -13.48 -13.25 -4.13
CA ARG A 129 -14.64 -12.88 -4.96
C ARG A 129 -15.86 -12.42 -4.15
N GLN A 130 -15.89 -12.70 -2.85
CA GLN A 130 -16.94 -12.26 -1.92
C GLN A 130 -16.51 -11.03 -1.10
N GLY A 131 -15.36 -10.41 -1.42
CA GLY A 131 -14.80 -9.30 -0.65
C GLY A 131 -14.22 -9.72 0.70
N GLU A 132 -13.79 -10.97 0.85
CA GLU A 132 -13.06 -11.43 2.05
C GLU A 132 -11.59 -11.03 1.99
N VAL A 133 -11.06 -10.53 3.12
CA VAL A 133 -9.62 -10.31 3.31
C VAL A 133 -9.12 -11.13 4.50
N ALA A 134 -7.98 -11.81 4.33
CA ALA A 134 -7.26 -12.43 5.43
C ALA A 134 -6.25 -11.47 6.05
N VAL A 135 -6.12 -11.54 7.37
CA VAL A 135 -5.09 -10.85 8.15
C VAL A 135 -4.34 -11.89 8.98
N LEU A 136 -3.12 -12.24 8.58
CA LEU A 136 -2.23 -13.08 9.37
C LEU A 136 -1.46 -12.24 10.37
N ILE A 137 -1.58 -12.55 11.66
CA ILE A 137 -0.92 -11.89 12.78
C ILE A 137 0.17 -12.85 13.30
N SER A 138 1.43 -12.43 13.18
CA SER A 138 2.60 -13.29 13.44
C SER A 138 3.86 -12.45 13.67
N ASP A 139 4.86 -12.99 14.37
CA ASP A 139 6.22 -12.45 14.42
C ASP A 139 7.09 -12.88 13.22
N MET A 140 6.51 -13.66 12.31
CA MET A 140 7.08 -14.18 11.07
C MET A 140 8.40 -14.95 11.29
N LYS A 141 8.55 -15.59 12.46
CA LYS A 141 9.69 -16.46 12.76
C LYS A 141 9.43 -17.88 12.25
N TYR A 142 9.94 -18.18 11.07
CA TYR A 142 9.92 -19.53 10.52
C TYR A 142 10.82 -20.45 11.33
N SER A 143 10.20 -21.47 11.95
CA SER A 143 10.81 -22.42 12.88
C SER A 143 10.27 -23.82 12.60
N PRO A 144 10.84 -24.56 11.64
CA PRO A 144 10.50 -25.95 11.41
C PRO A 144 11.21 -26.85 12.44
N VAL A 145 10.74 -26.84 13.70
CA VAL A 145 11.29 -27.69 14.76
C VAL A 145 11.24 -29.17 14.37
N GLY A 146 12.37 -29.88 14.56
CA GLY A 146 12.53 -31.29 14.22
C GLY A 146 12.97 -31.57 12.78
N ALA A 147 13.23 -30.54 11.97
CA ALA A 147 13.78 -30.74 10.63
C ALA A 147 15.24 -31.21 10.68
N ASN A 148 15.55 -32.26 9.90
CA ASN A 148 16.91 -32.79 9.77
C ASN A 148 17.89 -31.81 9.09
N ALA A 149 17.39 -30.77 8.41
CA ALA A 149 18.20 -29.78 7.69
C ALA A 149 17.60 -28.35 7.71
N PRO A 150 17.68 -27.62 8.85
CA PRO A 150 17.09 -26.28 8.99
C PRO A 150 17.61 -25.26 7.98
N LYS A 151 18.89 -25.36 7.58
CA LYS A 151 19.49 -24.49 6.55
C LYS A 151 18.81 -24.64 5.20
N VAL A 152 18.55 -25.87 4.77
CA VAL A 152 17.91 -26.16 3.47
C VAL A 152 16.49 -25.61 3.44
N LEU A 153 15.74 -25.77 4.53
CA LEU A 153 14.39 -25.20 4.63
C LEU A 153 14.40 -23.66 4.60
N MET A 154 15.45 -23.03 5.13
CA MET A 154 15.59 -21.58 5.06
C MET A 154 15.95 -21.09 3.66
N GLU A 155 16.79 -21.83 2.93
CA GLU A 155 17.09 -21.56 1.51
C GLU A 155 15.85 -21.72 0.62
N GLN A 156 14.95 -22.65 0.94
CA GLN A 156 13.71 -22.89 0.20
C GLN A 156 12.56 -21.95 0.57
N TYR A 157 12.67 -21.21 1.69
CA TYR A 157 11.57 -20.44 2.23
C TYR A 157 11.06 -19.35 1.29
N SER A 158 11.96 -18.55 0.72
CA SER A 158 11.61 -17.50 -0.25
C SER A 158 10.96 -18.10 -1.52
N PRO A 159 11.55 -19.13 -2.19
CA PRO A 159 10.90 -19.83 -3.29
C PRO A 159 9.52 -20.40 -2.97
N ASP A 160 9.32 -20.97 -1.77
CA ASP A 160 8.02 -21.53 -1.39
C ASP A 160 6.95 -20.47 -1.18
N VAL A 161 7.29 -19.37 -0.50
CA VAL A 161 6.40 -18.20 -0.36
C VAL A 161 6.03 -17.67 -1.75
N SER A 162 7.03 -17.48 -2.62
CA SER A 162 6.84 -17.01 -3.99
C SER A 162 5.88 -17.91 -4.78
N ARG A 163 6.09 -19.24 -4.76
CA ARG A 163 5.25 -20.21 -5.46
C ARG A 163 3.79 -20.19 -4.97
N ILE A 164 3.61 -20.10 -3.65
CA ILE A 164 2.27 -20.08 -3.04
C ILE A 164 1.52 -18.80 -3.43
N LEU A 165 2.15 -17.64 -3.26
CA LEU A 165 1.56 -16.35 -3.63
C LEU A 165 1.33 -16.23 -5.14
N GLY A 166 2.29 -16.73 -5.93
CA GLY A 166 2.20 -16.79 -7.39
C GLY A 166 1.04 -17.65 -7.88
N THR A 167 0.57 -18.64 -7.11
CA THR A 167 -0.64 -19.41 -7.47
C THR A 167 -1.93 -18.64 -7.17
N PHE A 168 -1.90 -17.73 -6.19
CA PHE A 168 -3.06 -16.99 -5.74
C PHE A 168 -3.38 -15.76 -6.61
N HIS A 169 -2.36 -15.18 -7.27
CA HIS A 169 -2.48 -14.04 -8.20
C HIS A 169 -3.30 -12.86 -7.64
N LYS A 170 -3.06 -12.52 -6.38
CA LYS A 170 -3.74 -11.43 -5.69
C LYS A 170 -2.77 -10.64 -4.85
N PRO A 171 -3.07 -9.36 -4.60
CA PRO A 171 -2.23 -8.51 -3.80
C PRO A 171 -2.09 -8.96 -2.35
N VAL A 172 -0.92 -8.63 -1.82
CA VAL A 172 -0.56 -8.83 -0.42
C VAL A 172 0.11 -7.59 0.15
N CYS A 173 -0.05 -7.37 1.44
CA CYS A 173 0.60 -6.29 2.16
C CYS A 173 1.11 -6.77 3.52
N LEU A 174 2.40 -6.58 3.78
CA LEU A 174 3.04 -6.81 5.06
C LEU A 174 3.17 -5.47 5.81
N ILE A 175 2.48 -5.36 6.94
CA ILE A 175 2.54 -4.19 7.83
C ILE A 175 3.40 -4.58 9.03
N SER A 176 4.40 -3.76 9.35
CA SER A 176 5.32 -3.97 10.46
C SER A 176 5.02 -3.02 11.62
N ALA A 177 5.02 -3.58 12.82
CA ALA A 177 4.86 -2.86 14.07
C ALA A 177 5.82 -3.38 15.12
N VAL A 178 5.93 -2.64 16.23
CA VAL A 178 6.76 -3.03 17.37
C VAL A 178 6.00 -3.03 18.68
N SER A 179 6.31 -3.99 19.54
CA SER A 179 5.75 -4.11 20.88
C SER A 179 6.84 -4.46 21.89
N ASN A 180 6.57 -4.20 23.17
CA ASN A 180 7.30 -4.90 24.23
C ASN A 180 7.05 -6.41 24.14
N TYR A 181 8.12 -7.19 24.32
CA TYR A 181 8.12 -8.65 24.43
C TYR A 181 8.57 -9.05 25.83
N LEU A 182 7.73 -9.85 26.51
CA LEU A 182 7.93 -10.21 27.91
C LEU A 182 8.52 -11.62 28.02
N ASP A 183 9.85 -11.71 28.06
CA ASP A 183 10.53 -12.95 28.42
C ASP A 183 10.54 -13.12 29.96
N LYS A 184 10.69 -14.36 30.44
CA LYS A 184 10.59 -14.73 31.87
C LYS A 184 11.48 -13.90 32.80
N LYS A 185 12.54 -13.26 32.29
CA LYS A 185 13.54 -12.50 33.07
C LYS A 185 13.78 -11.09 32.57
N THR A 186 13.32 -10.73 31.38
CA THR A 186 13.70 -9.50 30.69
C THR A 186 12.57 -8.99 29.81
N VAL A 187 12.48 -7.66 29.71
CA VAL A 187 11.61 -7.00 28.75
C VAL A 187 12.46 -6.61 27.55
N VAL A 188 12.09 -7.10 26.37
CA VAL A 188 12.68 -6.64 25.11
C VAL A 188 11.78 -5.56 24.55
N ASN A 189 12.29 -4.34 24.46
CA ASN A 189 11.59 -3.23 23.85
C ASN A 189 11.69 -3.33 22.33
N GLU A 190 10.66 -2.85 21.65
CA GLU A 190 10.59 -2.80 20.18
C GLU A 190 10.75 -4.15 19.45
N SER A 191 10.25 -5.23 20.04
CA SER A 191 10.18 -6.52 19.37
C SER A 191 9.20 -6.45 18.18
N PRO A 192 9.62 -6.84 16.97
CA PRO A 192 8.79 -6.71 15.78
C PRO A 192 7.68 -7.76 15.74
N TYR A 193 6.53 -7.36 15.20
CA TYR A 193 5.44 -8.23 14.83
C TYR A 193 4.71 -7.68 13.60
N TYR A 194 3.92 -8.51 12.93
CA TYR A 194 3.42 -8.20 11.60
C TYR A 194 1.95 -8.52 11.42
N PHE A 195 1.30 -7.73 10.57
CA PHE A 195 0.01 -8.04 9.96
C PHE A 195 0.23 -8.27 8.47
N PHE A 196 -0.03 -9.48 7.98
CA PHE A 196 0.07 -9.82 6.57
C PHE A 196 -1.32 -9.98 5.96
N LEU A 197 -1.66 -9.04 5.07
CA LEU A 197 -2.94 -8.92 4.42
C LEU A 197 -2.94 -9.67 3.09
N ILE A 198 -4.02 -10.40 2.81
CA ILE A 198 -4.19 -11.18 1.58
C ILE A 198 -5.64 -11.04 1.09
N GLY A 199 -5.84 -10.54 -0.13
CA GLY A 199 -7.18 -10.29 -0.67
C GLY A 199 -7.19 -9.58 -2.03
N ASN A 200 -8.33 -9.01 -2.42
CA ASN A 200 -8.38 -8.10 -3.58
C ASN A 200 -7.73 -6.75 -3.25
N GLU A 201 -7.35 -6.03 -4.30
CA GLU A 201 -6.48 -4.86 -4.22
C GLU A 201 -7.10 -3.68 -3.48
N GLY A 202 -8.35 -3.32 -3.79
CA GLY A 202 -9.05 -2.23 -3.11
C GLY A 202 -9.28 -2.51 -1.62
N GLU A 203 -9.65 -3.74 -1.27
CA GLU A 203 -9.91 -4.17 0.11
C GLU A 203 -8.64 -4.28 0.94
N VAL A 204 -7.54 -4.79 0.35
CA VAL A 204 -6.23 -4.84 1.01
C VAL A 204 -5.70 -3.41 1.24
N ALA A 205 -5.76 -2.53 0.25
CA ALA A 205 -5.33 -1.13 0.40
C ALA A 205 -6.13 -0.37 1.46
N TYR A 206 -7.44 -0.60 1.52
CA TYR A 206 -8.31 -0.03 2.55
C TYR A 206 -7.89 -0.47 3.96
N LEU A 207 -7.73 -1.79 4.17
CA LEU A 207 -7.30 -2.32 5.47
C LEU A 207 -5.88 -1.90 5.83
N ARG A 208 -4.97 -1.85 4.85
CA ARG A 208 -3.60 -1.36 5.00
C ARG A 208 -3.59 0.07 5.53
N ASN A 209 -4.41 0.96 4.95
CA ASN A 209 -4.51 2.34 5.43
C ASN A 209 -5.02 2.41 6.88
N ALA A 210 -6.09 1.70 7.18
CA ALA A 210 -6.70 1.72 8.51
C ALA A 210 -5.78 1.13 9.59
N ILE A 211 -5.20 -0.04 9.35
CA ILE A 211 -4.28 -0.69 10.30
C ILE A 211 -3.03 0.16 10.50
N SER A 212 -2.41 0.67 9.42
CA SER A 212 -1.26 1.57 9.52
C SER A 212 -1.60 2.84 10.32
N THR A 213 -2.77 3.45 10.12
CA THR A 213 -3.20 4.61 10.92
C THR A 213 -3.35 4.28 12.41
N LEU A 214 -3.99 3.18 12.76
CA LEU A 214 -4.16 2.79 14.17
C LEU A 214 -2.81 2.58 14.87
N LEU A 215 -1.90 1.87 14.20
CA LEU A 215 -0.56 1.62 14.70
C LEU A 215 0.27 2.91 14.78
N ASP A 216 0.11 3.84 13.84
CA ASP A 216 0.82 5.13 13.80
C ASP A 216 0.36 6.05 14.94
N ASN A 217 -0.95 6.10 15.22
CA ASN A 217 -1.52 6.83 16.36
C ASN A 217 -0.94 6.36 17.70
N ASN A 218 -0.60 5.07 17.81
CA ASN A 218 0.00 4.47 19.01
C ASN A 218 1.54 4.54 19.01
N HIS A 219 2.15 5.14 17.99
CA HIS A 219 3.59 5.19 17.75
C HIS A 219 4.25 3.80 17.70
N ARG A 220 3.55 2.84 17.09
CA ARG A 220 4.01 1.45 16.91
C ARG A 220 4.26 1.08 15.46
N PHE A 221 3.66 1.80 14.51
CA PHE A 221 3.86 1.58 13.08
C PHE A 221 5.31 1.84 12.67
N ILE A 222 5.88 0.92 11.90
CA ILE A 222 7.21 1.07 11.32
C ILE A 222 7.11 1.42 9.84
N ASP A 223 6.54 0.50 9.07
CA ASP A 223 6.34 0.65 7.64
C ASP A 223 5.43 -0.45 7.10
N ASN A 224 5.04 -0.36 5.82
CA ASN A 224 4.40 -1.45 5.11
C ASN A 224 5.06 -1.71 3.75
N ILE A 225 4.96 -2.95 3.30
CA ILE A 225 5.51 -3.45 2.05
C ILE A 225 4.40 -4.21 1.33
N GLU A 226 4.22 -3.95 0.04
CA GLU A 226 3.11 -4.52 -0.72
C GLU A 226 3.54 -4.98 -2.13
N SER A 227 2.82 -5.98 -2.65
CA SER A 227 3.09 -6.63 -3.93
C SER A 227 1.78 -7.14 -4.54
N GLY A 228 1.72 -7.29 -5.86
CA GLY A 228 0.53 -7.84 -6.55
C GLY A 228 -0.59 -6.83 -6.86
N PHE A 229 -0.31 -5.52 -6.82
CA PHE A 229 -1.29 -4.46 -7.08
C PHE A 229 -1.25 -3.99 -8.53
N ASP A 230 -2.43 -3.81 -9.14
CA ASP A 230 -2.61 -3.04 -10.37
C ASP A 230 -3.20 -1.66 -10.04
N TYR A 231 -2.35 -0.65 -10.04
CA TYR A 231 -2.77 0.72 -9.73
C TYR A 231 -3.38 1.47 -10.92
N GLY A 232 -3.35 0.89 -12.13
CA GLY A 232 -3.90 1.53 -13.33
C GLY A 232 -3.26 2.88 -13.64
N ALA A 233 -4.08 3.91 -13.83
CA ALA A 233 -3.64 5.29 -14.05
C ALA A 233 -3.76 6.13 -12.76
N PRO A 234 -2.87 7.12 -12.53
CA PRO A 234 -2.97 7.95 -11.35
C PRO A 234 -4.28 8.76 -11.37
N THR A 235 -5.02 8.77 -10.26
CA THR A 235 -6.18 9.66 -10.07
C THR A 235 -5.72 11.06 -9.71
N TYR A 236 -6.32 12.06 -10.37
CA TYR A 236 -5.95 13.45 -10.20
C TYR A 236 -7.13 14.41 -10.37
N SER A 237 -6.90 15.65 -9.95
CA SER A 237 -7.73 16.81 -10.25
C SER A 237 -6.83 18.03 -10.39
N PHE A 238 -7.42 19.19 -10.67
CA PHE A 238 -6.67 20.45 -10.76
C PHE A 238 -7.04 21.43 -9.64
N GLY A 239 -6.08 22.26 -9.27
CA GLY A 239 -6.33 23.52 -8.56
C GLY A 239 -6.59 24.66 -9.55
N ILE A 240 -6.67 25.88 -9.03
CA ILE A 240 -6.80 27.07 -9.87
C ILE A 240 -5.49 27.24 -10.65
N PRO A 241 -5.51 27.28 -12.00
CA PRO A 241 -4.33 27.56 -12.81
C PRO A 241 -3.99 29.06 -12.79
N GLU A 242 -2.77 29.41 -13.22
CA GLU A 242 -2.37 30.79 -13.47
C GLU A 242 -2.07 30.97 -14.97
N TYR A 243 -2.52 32.11 -15.51
CA TYR A 243 -2.31 32.53 -16.91
C TYR A 243 -3.02 31.70 -17.98
N CYS A 244 -3.93 30.80 -17.61
CA CYS A 244 -4.83 30.07 -18.51
C CYS A 244 -6.13 29.70 -17.78
N TYR A 245 -7.10 29.12 -18.48
CA TYR A 245 -8.35 28.60 -17.91
C TYR A 245 -8.49 27.10 -18.17
N GLN A 246 -9.02 26.36 -17.19
CA GLN A 246 -9.37 24.95 -17.42
C GLN A 246 -10.66 24.86 -18.23
N LEU A 247 -10.66 24.08 -19.31
CA LEU A 247 -11.82 23.82 -20.17
C LEU A 247 -12.73 22.78 -19.50
N ASP A 248 -13.97 23.12 -19.16
CA ASP A 248 -15.05 22.19 -18.76
C ASP A 248 -14.66 21.02 -17.83
N GLU A 249 -13.78 21.25 -16.86
CA GLU A 249 -13.21 20.23 -15.96
C GLU A 249 -12.33 19.16 -16.64
N GLU A 250 -12.09 19.27 -17.95
CA GLU A 250 -11.17 18.45 -18.73
C GLU A 250 -9.70 18.68 -18.30
N PRO A 251 -8.79 17.74 -18.59
CA PRO A 251 -7.35 17.97 -18.49
C PRO A 251 -6.83 18.82 -19.67
N ALA A 252 -7.55 19.89 -20.00
CA ALA A 252 -7.20 20.84 -21.04
C ALA A 252 -7.28 22.27 -20.51
N PHE A 253 -6.29 23.09 -20.86
CA PHE A 253 -6.15 24.46 -20.43
C PHE A 253 -6.03 25.38 -21.65
N VAL A 254 -6.85 26.41 -21.71
CA VAL A 254 -7.05 27.31 -22.87
C VAL A 254 -6.71 28.75 -22.53
N ASP A 255 -6.64 29.61 -23.56
CA ASP A 255 -6.30 31.03 -23.47
C ASP A 255 -4.98 31.32 -22.74
N PHE A 256 -3.96 30.48 -22.94
CA PHE A 256 -2.64 30.79 -22.40
C PHE A 256 -2.06 32.05 -23.07
N ASP A 257 -1.90 33.12 -22.28
CA ASP A 257 -1.43 34.42 -22.75
C ASP A 257 0.05 34.66 -22.41
N GLU A 258 0.94 34.42 -23.38
CA GLU A 258 2.38 34.67 -23.27
C GLU A 258 2.73 36.16 -23.06
N SER A 259 1.81 37.09 -23.33
CA SER A 259 2.02 38.52 -23.07
C SER A 259 1.83 38.87 -21.58
N ALA A 260 1.03 38.09 -20.85
CA ALA A 260 0.81 38.25 -19.43
C ALA A 260 1.89 37.53 -18.59
N SER A 261 2.34 36.35 -19.04
CA SER A 261 3.46 35.62 -18.45
C SER A 261 4.08 34.66 -19.47
N ASP A 262 5.41 34.51 -19.43
CA ASP A 262 6.12 33.51 -20.23
C ASP A 262 5.91 32.06 -19.75
N THR A 263 5.22 31.88 -18.62
CA THR A 263 5.07 30.61 -17.92
C THR A 263 3.61 30.35 -17.54
N CYS A 264 3.02 29.30 -18.11
CA CYS A 264 1.75 28.74 -17.65
C CYS A 264 1.97 27.90 -16.39
N ILE A 265 1.10 28.06 -15.37
CA ILE A 265 1.19 27.31 -14.12
C ILE A 265 -0.08 26.50 -13.88
N ILE A 266 0.08 25.19 -13.76
CA ILE A 266 -1.01 24.24 -13.47
C ILE A 266 -0.74 23.59 -12.12
N ASN A 267 -1.70 23.66 -11.21
CA ASN A 267 -1.63 22.99 -9.91
C ASN A 267 -2.27 21.61 -10.01
N LEU A 268 -1.47 20.59 -10.34
CA LEU A 268 -1.93 19.19 -10.41
C LEU A 268 -2.07 18.61 -9.00
N LYS A 269 -3.26 18.11 -8.67
CA LYS A 269 -3.56 17.42 -7.40
C LYS A 269 -3.63 15.92 -7.64
N VAL A 270 -2.75 15.14 -7.02
CA VAL A 270 -2.69 13.67 -7.17
C VAL A 270 -3.17 13.01 -5.88
N ASP A 271 -4.16 12.11 -5.96
CA ASP A 271 -4.63 11.34 -4.80
C ASP A 271 -3.68 10.19 -4.49
N LEU A 272 -2.96 10.30 -3.38
CA LEU A 272 -1.95 9.36 -2.92
C LEU A 272 -2.50 8.30 -1.96
N ALA A 273 -3.72 8.44 -1.43
CA ALA A 273 -4.26 7.51 -0.43
C ALA A 273 -4.46 6.09 -0.98
N ARG A 274 -4.54 5.99 -2.30
CA ARG A 274 -4.76 4.79 -3.10
C ARG A 274 -3.50 3.94 -3.27
N TYR A 275 -2.33 4.56 -3.35
CA TYR A 275 -1.08 3.85 -3.66
C TYR A 275 -0.31 3.41 -2.41
N ARG A 276 0.96 3.02 -2.60
CA ARG A 276 1.90 2.68 -1.52
C ARG A 276 1.94 3.78 -0.46
N TRP A 277 1.83 3.40 0.81
CA TRP A 277 1.84 4.34 1.94
C TRP A 277 3.04 5.30 1.91
N LEU A 278 4.22 4.78 1.53
CA LEU A 278 5.46 5.54 1.41
C LEU A 278 5.39 6.70 0.39
N ILE A 279 4.47 6.67 -0.57
CA ILE A 279 4.39 7.71 -1.61
C ILE A 279 3.93 9.05 -1.03
N SER A 280 3.37 9.06 0.18
CA SER A 280 3.04 10.29 0.90
C SER A 280 4.26 10.94 1.57
N ASP A 281 5.44 10.32 1.51
CA ASP A 281 6.69 11.00 1.81
C ASP A 281 7.11 11.90 0.64
N SER A 282 7.49 13.15 0.93
CA SER A 282 7.78 14.13 -0.11
C SER A 282 8.99 13.75 -0.97
N ALA A 283 10.04 13.16 -0.38
CA ALA A 283 11.23 12.78 -1.14
C ALA A 283 10.90 11.59 -2.04
N CYS A 284 10.12 10.63 -1.54
CA CYS A 284 9.68 9.50 -2.33
C CYS A 284 8.77 9.91 -3.49
N PHE A 285 7.76 10.76 -3.23
CA PHE A 285 6.86 11.26 -4.28
C PHE A 285 7.63 11.95 -5.40
N LYS A 286 8.59 12.85 -5.06
CA LYS A 286 9.39 13.56 -6.06
C LYS A 286 10.19 12.63 -6.95
N ASN A 287 10.70 11.53 -6.41
CA ASN A 287 11.42 10.53 -7.18
C ASN A 287 10.49 9.72 -8.09
N ALA A 288 9.25 9.47 -7.65
CA ALA A 288 8.25 8.71 -8.38
C ALA A 288 7.54 9.51 -9.48
N PHE A 289 7.35 10.82 -9.28
CA PHE A 289 6.64 11.68 -10.23
C PHE A 289 7.48 11.90 -11.49
N LYS A 290 6.92 11.57 -12.66
CA LYS A 290 7.54 11.78 -13.97
C LYS A 290 6.66 12.71 -14.79
N CYS A 291 7.26 13.71 -15.44
CA CYS A 291 6.56 14.56 -16.40
C CYS A 291 7.49 15.00 -17.53
N LYS A 292 6.94 15.19 -18.73
CA LYS A 292 7.64 15.74 -19.89
C LYS A 292 6.64 16.44 -20.83
N ALA A 293 7.12 17.40 -21.61
CA ALA A 293 6.39 17.94 -22.75
C ALA A 293 6.60 17.03 -23.98
N LEU A 294 5.62 16.93 -24.86
CA LEU A 294 5.68 16.03 -26.01
C LEU A 294 6.10 16.72 -27.31
N TYR A 295 5.86 18.01 -27.43
CA TYR A 295 5.95 18.75 -28.69
C TYR A 295 7.00 19.87 -28.71
N GLY A 296 7.96 19.81 -27.79
CA GLY A 296 9.18 20.61 -27.82
C GLY A 296 9.18 21.83 -26.90
N SER A 297 8.08 22.12 -26.21
CA SER A 297 8.06 23.11 -25.12
C SER A 297 8.83 22.59 -23.90
N ASN A 298 9.01 23.43 -22.89
CA ASN A 298 9.66 23.02 -21.64
C ASN A 298 8.64 22.89 -20.52
N VAL A 299 8.75 21.80 -19.74
CA VAL A 299 8.02 21.62 -18.49
C VAL A 299 9.00 21.47 -17.33
N SER A 300 8.71 22.14 -16.22
CA SER A 300 9.43 21.95 -14.97
C SER A 300 8.48 21.74 -13.79
N VAL A 301 8.94 20.97 -12.81
CA VAL A 301 8.22 20.78 -11.55
C VAL A 301 8.67 21.86 -10.56
N GLY A 302 7.73 22.71 -10.17
CA GLY A 302 7.91 23.73 -9.15
C GLY A 302 7.74 23.17 -7.74
N ASN A 303 6.96 23.87 -6.91
CA ASN A 303 6.69 23.43 -5.55
C ASN A 303 5.86 22.13 -5.53
N VAL A 304 6.18 21.25 -4.59
CA VAL A 304 5.41 20.03 -4.31
C VAL A 304 5.03 20.05 -2.83
N LYS A 305 3.72 20.14 -2.55
CA LYS A 305 3.17 20.08 -1.19
C LYS A 305 2.44 18.76 -1.02
N ILE A 306 2.73 18.04 0.06
CA ILE A 306 1.97 16.85 0.44
C ILE A 306 1.08 17.18 1.62
N GLU A 307 -0.21 16.89 1.50
CA GLU A 307 -1.21 17.04 2.56
C GLU A 307 -1.75 15.67 2.94
N VAL A 308 -1.63 15.29 4.21
CA VAL A 308 -2.11 13.99 4.71
C VAL A 308 -3.01 14.22 5.91
N GLN A 309 -4.18 13.59 5.89
CA GLN A 309 -5.09 13.50 7.02
C GLN A 309 -5.54 12.05 7.18
N ASN A 310 -5.11 11.39 8.25
CA ASN A 310 -5.44 9.97 8.48
C ASN A 310 -6.84 9.77 9.09
N ILE A 311 -7.36 10.79 9.79
CA ILE A 311 -8.63 10.71 10.53
C ILE A 311 -9.49 11.91 10.17
N THR A 312 -10.71 11.65 9.70
CA THR A 312 -11.74 12.66 9.51
C THR A 312 -12.88 12.39 10.48
N GLY A 313 -13.08 13.29 11.44
CA GLY A 313 -14.01 13.07 12.55
C GLY A 313 -13.58 11.88 13.42
N LYS A 314 -14.35 10.79 13.43
CA LYS A 314 -14.06 9.55 14.17
C LYS A 314 -13.77 8.33 13.26
N LYS A 315 -13.62 8.55 11.95
CA LYS A 315 -13.41 7.47 10.98
C LYS A 315 -11.96 7.47 10.50
N LEU A 316 -11.38 6.28 10.38
CA LEU A 316 -10.12 6.09 9.66
C LEU A 316 -10.42 6.26 8.17
N ASN A 317 -10.23 7.49 7.70
CA ASN A 317 -10.44 7.88 6.32
C ASN A 317 -9.22 8.66 5.90
N ARG A 318 -8.17 7.94 5.50
CA ARG A 318 -6.93 8.55 5.06
C ARG A 318 -7.18 9.30 3.76
N THR A 319 -6.96 10.60 3.77
CA THR A 319 -6.74 11.42 2.58
C THR A 319 -5.27 11.76 2.50
N ALA A 320 -4.69 11.64 1.32
CA ALA A 320 -3.32 12.05 1.06
C ALA A 320 -3.28 12.64 -0.35
N THR A 321 -2.87 13.89 -0.48
CA THR A 321 -2.86 14.59 -1.77
C THR A 321 -1.52 15.26 -1.98
N ALA A 322 -0.89 14.99 -3.13
CA ALA A 322 0.22 15.79 -3.62
C ALA A 322 -0.33 16.95 -4.46
N ILE A 323 0.10 18.17 -4.17
CA ILE A 323 -0.16 19.35 -5.00
C ILE A 323 1.16 19.70 -5.69
N VAL A 324 1.23 19.45 -7.00
CA VAL A 324 2.38 19.61 -7.86
C VAL A 324 2.18 20.83 -8.74
N GLN A 325 3.07 21.82 -8.62
CA GLN A 325 3.06 22.97 -9.51
C GLN A 325 3.80 22.61 -10.81
N LEU A 326 3.06 22.37 -11.89
CA LEU A 326 3.61 22.19 -13.22
C LEU A 326 3.79 23.56 -13.87
N LYS A 327 4.99 23.84 -14.37
CA LYS A 327 5.31 25.09 -15.06
C LYS A 327 5.68 24.79 -16.50
N LEU A 328 4.87 25.27 -17.43
CA LEU A 328 5.09 25.15 -18.87
C LEU A 328 5.56 26.49 -19.42
N PHE A 329 6.64 26.50 -20.20
CA PHE A 329 7.21 27.72 -20.76
C PHE A 329 7.91 27.45 -22.10
N ASN A 330 8.16 28.51 -22.86
CA ASN A 330 8.71 28.47 -24.23
C ASN A 330 7.87 27.57 -25.15
N LEU A 331 6.59 27.89 -25.37
CA LEU A 331 5.78 27.09 -26.29
C LEU A 331 6.34 27.18 -27.72
N THR A 332 6.53 26.02 -28.34
CA THR A 332 7.01 25.90 -29.72
C THR A 332 5.88 26.04 -30.74
N MET A 333 4.64 25.77 -30.33
CA MET A 333 3.42 25.79 -31.14
C MET A 333 2.27 26.43 -30.36
N ASP A 334 1.11 26.58 -30.98
CA ASP A 334 -0.08 27.15 -30.31
C ASP A 334 -0.65 26.25 -29.22
N SER A 335 -0.29 24.95 -29.22
CA SER A 335 -0.65 23.99 -28.19
C SER A 335 0.52 23.08 -27.82
N GLU A 336 0.47 22.50 -26.63
CA GLU A 336 1.44 21.53 -26.10
C GLU A 336 0.72 20.50 -25.24
N VAL A 337 1.30 19.30 -25.11
CA VAL A 337 0.79 18.25 -24.23
C VAL A 337 1.86 17.86 -23.21
N ILE A 338 1.49 17.91 -21.93
CA ILE A 338 2.29 17.34 -20.85
C ILE A 338 1.87 15.90 -20.63
N GLU A 339 2.79 14.96 -20.81
CA GLU A 339 2.65 13.58 -20.36
C GLU A 339 3.22 13.46 -18.94
N TRP A 340 2.46 12.87 -18.02
CA TRP A 340 2.94 12.61 -16.66
C TRP A 340 2.45 11.27 -16.11
N SER A 341 3.20 10.69 -15.19
CA SER A 341 2.86 9.42 -14.54
C SER A 341 3.52 9.29 -13.17
N LEU A 342 3.25 8.17 -12.49
CA LEU A 342 3.95 7.74 -11.30
C LEU A 342 4.73 6.46 -11.59
N GLU A 343 6.02 6.47 -11.28
CA GLU A 343 6.87 5.29 -11.22
C GLU A 343 7.05 4.92 -9.75
N LEU A 344 6.24 3.97 -9.27
CA LEU A 344 6.28 3.57 -7.86
C LEU A 344 7.59 2.84 -7.56
N PRO A 345 8.23 3.09 -6.41
CA PRO A 345 9.50 2.45 -6.09
C PRO A 345 9.31 0.95 -5.90
N ASP A 346 10.27 0.15 -6.39
CA ASP A 346 10.23 -1.32 -6.37
C ASP A 346 10.00 -1.91 -4.98
N LEU A 347 10.95 -1.65 -4.07
CA LEU A 347 10.94 -2.12 -2.70
C LEU A 347 11.81 -1.18 -1.87
N ASN A 348 11.25 -0.62 -0.81
CA ASN A 348 12.01 0.08 0.21
C ASN A 348 11.96 -0.74 1.51
N VAL A 349 13.09 -1.36 1.88
CA VAL A 349 13.24 -2.12 3.13
C VAL A 349 14.03 -1.35 4.18
N GLU A 350 14.38 -0.08 3.96
CA GLU A 350 15.28 0.68 4.84
C GLU A 350 14.81 0.64 6.30
N LYS A 351 13.51 0.88 6.53
CA LYS A 351 12.91 0.81 7.87
C LYS A 351 12.80 -0.60 8.45
N PHE A 352 12.82 -1.63 7.61
CA PHE A 352 12.80 -3.03 8.02
C PHE A 352 14.19 -3.58 8.36
N THR A 353 15.27 -2.97 7.85
CA THR A 353 16.65 -3.47 8.00
C THR A 353 17.05 -3.76 9.44
N ARG A 354 16.56 -2.98 10.41
CA ARG A 354 16.82 -3.18 11.84
C ARG A 354 16.30 -4.51 12.39
N PHE A 355 15.32 -5.13 11.72
CA PHE A 355 14.75 -6.43 12.09
C PHE A 355 15.43 -7.61 11.38
N PHE A 356 16.40 -7.36 10.49
CA PHE A 356 17.07 -8.39 9.69
C PHE A 356 18.32 -8.94 10.39
N GLY A 357 18.79 -10.10 9.92
CA GLY A 357 20.03 -10.71 10.38
C GLY A 357 19.97 -11.25 11.81
N ALA A 358 18.81 -11.76 12.24
CA ALA A 358 18.72 -12.55 13.46
C ALA A 358 19.54 -13.85 13.28
N LEU A 359 20.36 -14.21 14.27
CA LEU A 359 21.21 -15.41 14.20
C LEU A 359 20.47 -16.69 14.65
N GLY A 360 19.29 -16.54 15.24
CA GLY A 360 18.43 -17.64 15.67
C GLY A 360 17.08 -17.13 16.19
N GLU A 361 16.18 -18.07 16.45
CA GLU A 361 14.78 -17.79 16.84
C GLU A 361 14.64 -17.06 18.18
N ASN A 362 15.63 -17.23 19.06
CA ASN A 362 15.66 -16.63 20.40
C ASN A 362 16.05 -15.14 20.39
N ASP A 363 16.37 -14.55 19.24
CA ASP A 363 16.56 -13.11 19.12
C ASP A 363 15.18 -12.44 19.00
N TYR A 364 14.72 -11.78 20.07
CA TYR A 364 13.43 -11.09 20.09
C TYR A 364 13.51 -9.64 19.61
N THR A 365 14.69 -9.11 19.28
CA THR A 365 14.83 -7.76 18.71
C THR A 365 14.66 -7.74 17.20
N LYS A 366 14.63 -8.94 16.58
CA LYS A 366 14.67 -9.19 15.14
C LYS A 366 13.76 -10.36 14.77
N SER A 367 13.59 -10.58 13.47
CA SER A 367 12.77 -11.66 12.93
C SER A 367 13.64 -12.57 12.06
N TYR A 368 13.83 -13.81 12.50
CA TYR A 368 14.82 -14.76 11.95
C TYR A 368 14.70 -15.02 10.44
N SER A 369 13.50 -14.86 9.87
CA SER A 369 13.21 -15.23 8.48
C SER A 369 12.51 -14.14 7.67
N ILE A 370 12.35 -12.93 8.21
CA ILE A 370 11.57 -11.88 7.56
C ILE A 370 12.17 -11.42 6.23
N GLU A 371 13.50 -11.41 6.11
CA GLU A 371 14.19 -11.03 4.88
C GLU A 371 13.83 -11.99 3.73
N ASN A 372 13.94 -13.30 3.99
CA ASN A 372 13.55 -14.34 3.04
C ASN A 372 12.05 -14.30 2.71
N PHE A 373 11.20 -13.98 3.69
CA PHE A 373 9.77 -13.80 3.46
C PHE A 373 9.48 -12.63 2.52
N ILE A 374 10.10 -11.47 2.76
CA ILE A 374 9.99 -10.29 1.90
C ILE A 374 10.48 -10.62 0.49
N GLN A 375 11.64 -11.28 0.35
CA GLN A 375 12.13 -11.73 -0.96
C GLN A 375 11.10 -12.59 -1.69
N GLY A 376 10.48 -13.55 -0.99
CA GLY A 376 9.42 -14.41 -1.55
C GLY A 376 8.20 -13.63 -2.04
N ILE A 377 7.77 -12.59 -1.31
CA ILE A 377 6.66 -11.70 -1.72
C ILE A 377 6.94 -11.01 -3.06
N PHE A 378 8.18 -10.58 -3.31
CA PHE A 378 8.54 -9.88 -4.54
C PHE A 378 8.89 -10.80 -5.72
N TYR A 379 9.37 -12.02 -5.46
CA TYR A 379 9.61 -12.99 -6.52
C TYR A 379 8.30 -13.59 -7.07
N GLY A 380 7.23 -13.64 -6.27
CA GLY A 380 5.95 -14.23 -6.67
C GLY A 380 4.90 -13.24 -7.18
N GLY A 381 5.09 -11.92 -6.98
CA GLY A 381 4.10 -10.91 -7.28
C GLY A 381 4.40 -10.10 -8.55
N VAL A 382 3.38 -9.87 -9.37
CA VAL A 382 3.42 -8.87 -10.46
C VAL A 382 3.09 -7.52 -9.86
N ILE A 383 4.00 -6.55 -9.97
CA ILE A 383 3.74 -5.17 -9.56
C ILE A 383 3.64 -4.35 -10.83
N ASN A 384 2.54 -3.64 -11.06
CA ASN A 384 2.51 -2.57 -12.05
C ASN A 384 3.29 -1.38 -11.49
N LYS A 385 4.58 -1.37 -11.79
CA LYS A 385 5.56 -0.39 -11.27
C LYS A 385 5.33 0.99 -11.86
N THR A 386 5.04 1.03 -13.15
CA THR A 386 4.75 2.25 -13.89
C THR A 386 3.26 2.30 -14.10
N LEU A 387 2.62 3.29 -13.51
CA LEU A 387 1.22 3.57 -13.77
C LEU A 387 1.08 4.13 -15.19
N LYS A 388 -0.07 3.90 -15.81
CA LYS A 388 -0.36 4.45 -17.14
C LYS A 388 -0.26 5.98 -17.10
N PRO A 389 0.33 6.62 -18.13
CA PRO A 389 0.45 8.06 -18.15
C PRO A 389 -0.91 8.75 -18.28
N ASN A 390 -0.96 9.97 -17.79
CA ASN A 390 -2.02 10.93 -18.03
C ASN A 390 -1.48 12.07 -18.89
N TYR A 391 -2.39 12.76 -19.58
CA TYR A 391 -2.07 13.81 -20.53
C TYR A 391 -2.79 15.09 -20.13
N ILE A 392 -2.11 16.23 -20.28
CA ILE A 392 -2.68 17.56 -20.05
C ILE A 392 -2.42 18.39 -21.30
N LEU A 393 -3.48 18.88 -21.94
CA LEU A 393 -3.39 19.80 -23.07
C LEU A 393 -3.30 21.24 -22.57
N ILE A 394 -2.41 22.05 -23.15
CA ILE A 394 -2.32 23.48 -22.92
C ILE A 394 -2.34 24.17 -24.28
N SER A 395 -3.21 25.16 -24.45
CA SER A 395 -3.41 25.87 -25.70
C SER A 395 -3.50 27.38 -25.50
N LYS A 396 -3.04 28.12 -26.51
CA LYS A 396 -3.29 29.56 -26.67
C LYS A 396 -4.71 29.84 -27.17
N ASN A 397 -5.37 28.83 -27.75
CA ASN A 397 -6.69 28.94 -28.35
C ASN A 397 -7.79 28.49 -27.37
N SER A 398 -9.02 28.97 -27.56
CA SER A 398 -10.23 28.59 -26.83
C SER A 398 -11.41 28.27 -27.75
#